data_AF-A0A9Q0GI79-F1
#
_entry.id   AF-A0A9Q0GI79-F1
#
_cell.length_a   1.000
_cell.length_b   1.000
_cell.length_c   1.000
_cell.angle_alpha   90.00
_cell.angle_beta   90.00
_cell.angle_gamma   90.00
#
_symmetry.space_group_name_H-M   'P 1'
#
loop_
_entity.id
_entity.type
_entity.pdbx_description
1 polymer ?
#
loop_
_entity_poly.entity_id
_entity_poly.type
_entity_poly.pdbx_seq_one_letter_code
_entity_poly.pdbx_strand_id
1 'polypeptide(L)'
;MTWREESRIWLTLWTAPNDVPCDVYGLCGPSGTCENNGKPNVCKCLTGFQPKIQNEWNMGNWSNGCVREKAMECGEADEFMKLVSVKLPDHSHAIGSMSPRDCESRCQLNCSCTAYSYGNFSTAAADSMAQENPVECLNWFGDFVDLVQNDSGRDKDIYIRIHDKNLGFCTILSACYILWRRSLGKQERQNESSTTADRVPQITVSSGQNDKELETFSFKRILDATNNFSEENKLGRGGFGPVYKGILENQEVAIKRLSKKSGQGTREFMNEIKLIAKLQHTNLVRLLGCCIEGEEKILVYEYLANKSLDKFLFGNS
;
A
#
# COMPACT_ATOMS: atom_id res chain seq x y z
N MET A 1 -42.14 15.99 12.93
CA MET A 1 -42.82 16.49 14.15
C MET A 1 -43.90 15.50 14.58
N THR A 2 -44.22 15.44 15.87
CA THR A 2 -45.36 14.67 16.42
C THR A 2 -46.21 15.60 17.26
N TRP A 3 -47.52 15.42 17.21
CA TRP A 3 -48.44 16.20 18.03
C TRP A 3 -48.60 15.55 19.41
N ARG A 4 -48.38 16.31 20.49
CA ARG A 4 -48.61 15.83 21.86
C ARG A 4 -49.89 16.43 22.41
N GLU A 5 -50.92 15.60 22.54
CA GLU A 5 -52.26 16.03 22.89
C GLU A 5 -52.34 16.70 24.28
N GLU A 6 -51.64 16.16 25.28
CA GLU A 6 -51.65 16.67 26.66
C GLU A 6 -51.13 18.11 26.80
N SER A 7 -50.23 18.52 25.92
CA SER A 7 -49.59 19.85 25.96
C SER A 7 -49.98 20.74 24.80
N ARG A 8 -50.77 20.23 23.84
CA ARG A 8 -51.18 20.94 22.61
C ARG A 8 -50.02 21.61 21.88
N ILE A 9 -48.88 20.93 21.83
CA ILE A 9 -47.68 21.39 21.11
C ILE A 9 -47.26 20.36 20.07
N TRP A 10 -46.70 20.87 18.98
CA TRP A 10 -45.91 20.07 18.06
C TRP A 10 -44.53 19.83 18.70
N LEU A 11 -44.20 18.56 18.93
CA LEU A 11 -42.87 18.14 19.29
C LEU A 11 -42.05 17.89 18.04
N THR A 12 -40.94 18.58 17.92
CA THR A 12 -39.96 18.34 16.88
C THR A 12 -39.16 17.09 17.24
N LEU A 13 -39.53 15.94 16.68
CA LEU A 13 -38.84 14.66 16.91
C LEU A 13 -37.46 14.59 16.23
N TRP A 14 -37.31 15.30 15.11
CA TRP A 14 -36.07 15.44 14.36
C TRP A 14 -36.17 16.69 13.48
N THR A 15 -35.01 17.29 13.21
CA THR A 15 -34.80 18.45 12.33
C THR A 15 -33.68 18.10 11.37
N ALA A 16 -33.79 18.53 10.12
CA ALA A 16 -32.72 18.37 9.13
C ALA A 16 -32.70 19.61 8.21
N PRO A 17 -31.54 20.24 7.99
CA PRO A 17 -30.26 20.00 8.68
C PRO A 17 -30.39 20.37 10.18
N ASN A 18 -29.70 19.65 11.08
CA ASN A 18 -29.51 20.17 12.43
C ASN A 18 -28.57 21.38 12.34
N ASP A 19 -28.49 22.23 13.36
CA ASP A 19 -27.53 23.36 13.45
C ASP A 19 -26.05 22.90 13.53
N VAL A 20 -25.76 21.72 13.00
CA VAL A 20 -24.47 21.06 12.92
C VAL A 20 -23.89 21.36 11.54
N PRO A 21 -22.72 22.02 11.44
CA PRO A 21 -22.20 22.52 10.16
C PRO A 21 -22.17 21.49 9.02
N CYS A 22 -21.80 20.23 9.29
CA CYS A 22 -21.68 19.21 8.24
C CYS A 22 -23.00 18.60 7.73
N ASP A 23 -24.15 19.00 8.26
CA ASP A 23 -25.46 18.62 7.69
C ASP A 23 -25.80 19.47 6.46
N VAL A 24 -25.11 20.60 6.26
CA VAL A 24 -25.27 21.45 5.07
C VAL A 24 -24.62 20.76 3.88
N TYR A 25 -25.44 20.45 2.87
CA TYR A 25 -25.02 19.79 1.64
C TYR A 25 -23.84 20.50 0.98
N GLY A 26 -22.75 19.76 0.75
CA GLY A 26 -21.62 20.25 -0.02
C GLY A 26 -20.87 21.44 0.60
N LEU A 27 -20.98 21.67 1.92
CA LEU A 27 -20.37 22.80 2.63
C LEU A 27 -18.87 22.98 2.31
N CYS A 28 -18.12 21.88 2.20
CA CYS A 28 -16.66 21.90 2.01
C CYS A 28 -16.21 21.91 0.54
N GLY A 29 -17.14 22.05 -0.40
CA GLY A 29 -16.86 22.03 -1.83
C GLY A 29 -16.37 20.67 -2.35
N PRO A 30 -16.00 20.59 -3.65
CA PRO A 30 -15.54 19.36 -4.28
C PRO A 30 -14.23 18.85 -3.66
N SER A 31 -14.14 17.54 -3.41
CA SER A 31 -13.00 16.84 -2.81
C SER A 31 -12.56 17.37 -1.44
N GLY A 32 -13.38 18.22 -0.80
CA GLY A 32 -13.24 18.63 0.59
C GLY A 32 -14.05 17.72 1.51
N THR A 33 -13.62 17.61 2.77
CA THR A 33 -14.33 16.81 3.78
C THR A 33 -14.75 17.65 4.96
N CYS A 34 -15.93 17.33 5.49
CA CYS A 34 -16.46 17.96 6.69
C CYS A 34 -16.27 17.06 7.91
N GLU A 35 -15.89 17.63 9.05
CA GLU A 35 -15.78 16.93 10.33
C GLU A 35 -16.43 17.73 11.46
N ASN A 36 -17.43 17.14 12.12
CA ASN A 36 -18.11 17.73 13.28
C ASN A 36 -17.30 17.52 14.55
N ASN A 37 -16.25 18.32 14.75
CA ASN A 37 -15.36 18.23 15.92
C ASN A 37 -15.53 19.39 16.93
N GLY A 38 -16.60 20.18 16.81
CA GLY A 38 -16.87 21.34 17.66
C GLY A 38 -15.94 22.53 17.44
N LYS A 39 -15.14 22.55 16.36
CA LYS A 39 -14.26 23.67 15.98
C LYS A 39 -14.89 24.53 14.88
N PRO A 40 -14.48 25.80 14.75
CA PRO A 40 -14.97 26.68 13.68
C PRO A 40 -14.54 26.22 12.28
N ASN A 41 -13.38 25.58 12.15
CA ASN A 41 -12.88 25.03 10.88
C ASN A 41 -13.34 23.58 10.75
N VAL A 42 -14.54 23.39 10.20
CA VAL A 42 -15.13 22.07 9.98
C VAL A 42 -14.67 21.42 8.68
N CYS A 43 -14.17 22.19 7.72
CA CYS A 43 -13.70 21.70 6.43
C CYS A 43 -12.20 21.47 6.39
N LYS A 44 -11.80 20.32 5.86
CA LYS A 44 -10.39 19.94 5.62
C LYS A 44 -10.22 19.22 4.29
N CYS A 45 -9.09 19.45 3.63
CA CYS A 45 -8.68 18.64 2.48
C CYS A 45 -8.19 17.27 2.94
N LEU A 46 -8.39 16.27 2.10
CA LEU A 46 -7.84 14.94 2.29
C LEU A 46 -6.32 14.95 2.14
N THR A 47 -5.63 13.99 2.74
CA THR A 47 -4.20 13.81 2.52
C THR A 47 -3.91 13.59 1.03
N GLY A 48 -2.93 14.32 0.49
CA GLY A 48 -2.63 14.36 -0.95
C GLY A 48 -3.50 15.33 -1.75
N PHE A 49 -4.32 16.14 -1.07
CA PHE A 49 -5.10 17.22 -1.65
C PHE A 49 -4.78 18.55 -0.96
N GLN A 50 -4.84 19.62 -1.74
CA GLN A 50 -4.64 20.99 -1.28
C GLN A 50 -5.83 21.87 -1.69
N PRO A 51 -6.11 22.98 -0.98
CA PRO A 51 -7.15 23.90 -1.37
C PRO A 51 -6.94 24.42 -2.79
N LYS A 52 -8.01 24.48 -3.58
CA LYS A 52 -7.93 25.02 -4.94
C LYS A 52 -7.52 26.50 -4.94
N ILE A 53 -8.00 27.26 -3.95
CA ILE A 53 -7.64 28.67 -3.72
C ILE A 53 -7.32 28.86 -2.22
N GLN A 54 -6.03 28.93 -1.90
CA GLN A 54 -5.57 28.97 -0.50
C GLN A 54 -6.08 30.18 0.29
N ASN A 55 -6.11 31.36 -0.32
CA ASN A 55 -6.52 32.59 0.36
C ASN A 55 -7.99 32.55 0.80
N GLU A 56 -8.89 32.06 -0.07
CA GLU A 56 -10.31 31.89 0.24
C GLU A 56 -10.52 30.84 1.32
N TRP A 57 -9.80 29.72 1.23
CA TRP A 57 -9.84 28.66 2.23
C TRP A 57 -9.48 29.15 3.63
N ASN A 58 -8.41 29.97 3.72
CA ASN A 58 -7.96 30.58 4.97
C ASN A 58 -8.96 31.60 5.54
N MET A 59 -9.84 32.16 4.71
CA MET A 59 -10.90 33.09 5.10
C MET A 59 -12.21 32.38 5.46
N GLY A 60 -12.26 31.04 5.41
CA GLY A 60 -13.47 30.26 5.68
C GLY A 60 -14.40 30.12 4.47
N ASN A 61 -13.95 30.47 3.27
CA ASN A 61 -14.67 30.17 2.03
C ASN A 61 -14.12 28.87 1.42
N TRP A 62 -14.87 27.78 1.59
CA TRP A 62 -14.49 26.44 1.12
C TRP A 62 -15.18 26.03 -0.19
N SER A 63 -15.92 26.94 -0.84
CA SER A 63 -16.75 26.62 -2.03
C SER A 63 -15.94 26.05 -3.19
N ASN A 64 -14.69 26.47 -3.33
CA ASN A 64 -13.78 26.01 -4.37
C ASN A 64 -13.19 24.60 -4.11
N GLY A 65 -13.38 24.06 -2.90
CA GLY A 65 -12.96 22.72 -2.53
C GLY A 65 -11.45 22.51 -2.58
N CYS A 66 -11.09 21.24 -2.78
CA CYS A 66 -9.71 20.77 -2.81
C CYS A 66 -9.40 20.16 -4.17
N VAL A 67 -8.13 20.19 -4.54
CA VAL A 67 -7.57 19.54 -5.73
C VAL A 67 -6.41 18.67 -5.33
N ARG A 68 -6.13 17.63 -6.11
CA ARG A 68 -4.98 16.76 -5.85
C ARG A 68 -3.69 17.57 -5.93
N GLU A 69 -2.75 17.31 -5.02
CA GLU A 69 -1.41 17.92 -5.04
C GLU A 69 -0.61 17.46 -6.26
N LYS A 70 -0.80 16.19 -6.66
CA LYS A 70 -0.16 15.56 -7.82
C LYS A 70 -1.22 14.98 -8.74
N ALA A 71 -0.99 15.11 -10.05
CA ALA A 71 -1.81 14.44 -11.05
C ALA A 71 -1.69 12.92 -10.90
N MET A 72 -2.79 12.20 -11.17
CA MET A 72 -2.79 10.74 -11.10
C MET A 72 -2.05 10.16 -12.30
N GLU A 73 -1.00 9.38 -12.04
CA GLU A 73 -0.32 8.57 -13.03
C GLU A 73 -0.88 7.16 -12.94
N CYS A 74 -2.02 6.92 -13.59
CA CYS A 74 -2.74 5.65 -13.53
C CYS A 74 -1.79 4.45 -13.69
N GLY A 75 -1.78 3.55 -12.71
CA GLY A 75 -0.91 2.37 -12.71
C GLY A 75 -0.53 1.92 -11.30
N GLU A 76 0.59 1.19 -11.17
CA GLU A 76 1.05 0.62 -9.88
C GLU A 76 1.54 1.65 -8.85
N ALA A 77 1.47 2.95 -9.16
CA ALA A 77 1.84 4.03 -8.25
C ALA A 77 0.65 4.55 -7.42
N ASP A 78 -0.58 4.18 -7.80
CA ASP A 78 -1.78 4.59 -7.09
C ASP A 78 -2.04 3.67 -5.90
N GLU A 79 -2.16 4.26 -4.71
CA GLU A 79 -2.56 3.57 -3.48
C GLU A 79 -3.98 4.02 -3.09
N PHE A 80 -4.67 3.23 -2.28
CA PHE A 80 -5.97 3.62 -1.73
C PHE A 80 -5.86 3.98 -0.26
N MET A 81 -6.19 5.22 0.07
CA MET A 81 -6.36 5.68 1.44
C MET A 81 -7.73 5.26 1.96
N LYS A 82 -7.75 4.53 3.08
CA LYS A 82 -8.99 4.18 3.77
C LYS A 82 -9.44 5.31 4.70
N LEU A 83 -10.68 5.78 4.54
CA LEU A 83 -11.40 6.58 5.53
C LEU A 83 -12.50 5.73 6.16
N VAL A 84 -12.57 5.76 7.49
CA VAL A 84 -13.52 4.94 8.26
C VAL A 84 -14.73 5.73 8.71
N SER A 85 -15.88 5.06 8.80
CA SER A 85 -17.13 5.63 9.34
C SER A 85 -17.46 7.00 8.76
N VAL A 86 -17.64 7.04 7.44
CA VAL A 86 -17.95 8.26 6.69
C VAL A 86 -19.39 8.27 6.17
N LYS A 87 -19.92 9.48 5.94
CA LYS A 87 -20.99 9.68 4.97
C LYS A 87 -20.38 9.55 3.58
N LEU A 88 -20.77 8.53 2.84
CA LEU A 88 -20.29 8.34 1.47
C LEU A 88 -20.65 9.55 0.61
N PRO A 89 -19.76 9.96 -0.32
CA PRO A 89 -20.04 11.06 -1.22
C PRO A 89 -21.12 10.68 -2.23
N ASP A 90 -21.79 11.68 -2.78
CA ASP A 90 -22.81 11.50 -3.81
C ASP A 90 -22.24 10.99 -5.14
N HIS A 91 -23.14 10.63 -6.06
CA HIS A 91 -22.82 10.21 -7.43
C HIS A 91 -21.96 8.92 -7.51
N SER A 92 -22.14 8.04 -6.53
CA SER A 92 -21.60 6.68 -6.60
C SER A 92 -22.22 5.89 -7.74
N HIS A 93 -21.42 5.08 -8.41
CA HIS A 93 -21.87 4.15 -9.43
C HIS A 93 -21.85 2.73 -8.87
N ALA A 94 -23.02 2.10 -8.79
CA ALA A 94 -23.15 0.69 -8.44
C ALA A 94 -22.60 -0.19 -9.56
N ILE A 95 -21.56 -0.96 -9.25
CA ILE A 95 -20.95 -1.90 -10.21
C ILE A 95 -21.59 -3.28 -10.11
N GLY A 96 -22.16 -3.61 -8.96
CA GLY A 96 -22.79 -4.90 -8.66
C GLY A 96 -22.15 -5.60 -7.48
N SER A 97 -22.60 -6.82 -7.21
CA SER A 97 -22.15 -7.63 -6.07
C SER A 97 -20.85 -8.37 -6.39
N MET A 98 -19.83 -8.20 -5.55
CA MET A 98 -18.52 -8.85 -5.71
C MET A 98 -17.73 -8.87 -4.40
N SER A 99 -16.57 -9.55 -4.40
CA SER A 99 -15.70 -9.55 -3.22
C SER A 99 -15.02 -8.19 -3.01
N PRO A 100 -14.63 -7.82 -1.78
CA PRO A 100 -13.88 -6.58 -1.51
C PRO A 100 -12.62 -6.43 -2.38
N ARG A 101 -11.90 -7.54 -2.60
CA ARG A 101 -10.69 -7.56 -3.43
C ARG A 101 -10.99 -7.33 -4.90
N ASP A 102 -12.11 -7.84 -5.39
CA ASP A 102 -12.52 -7.62 -6.78
C ASP A 102 -12.99 -6.18 -7.00
N CYS A 103 -13.67 -5.58 -6.00
CA CYS A 103 -14.08 -4.18 -6.04
C CYS A 103 -12.87 -3.23 -6.11
N GLU A 104 -11.88 -3.47 -5.26
CA GLU A 104 -10.59 -2.77 -5.30
C GLU A 104 -9.89 -2.92 -6.66
N SER A 105 -9.75 -4.17 -7.13
CA SER A 105 -9.11 -4.48 -8.41
C SER A 105 -9.83 -3.79 -9.59
N ARG A 106 -11.18 -3.74 -9.54
CA ARG A 106 -12.00 -3.09 -10.58
C ARG A 106 -11.76 -1.59 -10.61
N CYS A 107 -11.69 -0.95 -9.45
CA CYS A 107 -11.33 0.47 -9.38
C CYS A 107 -9.90 0.67 -9.87
N GLN A 108 -8.93 -0.10 -9.36
CA GLN A 108 -7.51 0.01 -9.71
C GLN A 108 -7.26 -0.09 -11.22
N LEU A 109 -7.91 -1.04 -11.90
CA LEU A 109 -7.82 -1.24 -13.36
C LEU A 109 -8.51 -0.14 -14.18
N ASN A 110 -9.39 0.66 -13.58
CA ASN A 110 -10.06 1.77 -14.25
C ASN A 110 -9.40 3.10 -13.84
N CYS A 111 -8.61 3.68 -14.73
CA CYS A 111 -7.89 4.94 -14.50
C CYS A 111 -8.78 6.12 -14.11
N SER A 112 -10.05 6.11 -14.49
CA SER A 112 -11.00 7.16 -14.13
C SER A 112 -11.57 7.00 -12.73
N CYS A 113 -11.44 5.82 -12.11
CA CYS A 113 -12.01 5.54 -10.80
C CYS A 113 -11.23 6.27 -9.70
N THR A 114 -11.86 7.21 -9.01
CA THR A 114 -11.21 8.04 -7.98
C THR A 114 -11.36 7.49 -6.56
N ALA A 115 -12.38 6.68 -6.31
CA ALA A 115 -12.58 5.96 -5.05
C ALA A 115 -13.49 4.74 -5.23
N TYR A 116 -13.44 3.83 -4.26
CA TYR A 116 -14.43 2.75 -4.14
C TYR A 116 -14.89 2.57 -2.69
N SER A 117 -16.01 1.90 -2.52
CA SER A 117 -16.53 1.44 -1.25
C SER A 117 -17.20 0.09 -1.47
N TYR A 118 -17.17 -0.77 -0.45
CA TYR A 118 -17.85 -2.04 -0.49
C TYR A 118 -18.57 -2.25 0.84
N GLY A 119 -19.73 -2.89 0.79
CA GLY A 119 -20.51 -3.11 1.99
C GLY A 119 -21.91 -3.59 1.64
N ASN A 120 -22.68 -3.88 2.67
CA ASN A 120 -24.09 -4.14 2.50
C ASN A 120 -24.81 -2.79 2.43
N PHE A 121 -25.08 -2.31 1.22
CA PHE A 121 -25.79 -1.05 0.98
C PHE A 121 -27.25 -1.32 0.66
N SER A 122 -27.89 -2.24 1.39
CA SER A 122 -29.28 -2.61 1.14
C SER A 122 -30.21 -1.39 1.27
N THR A 123 -30.61 -0.84 0.13
CA THR A 123 -31.89 -0.15 0.00
C THR A 123 -32.97 -1.22 0.00
N ALA A 124 -33.95 -1.10 0.88
CA ALA A 124 -35.04 -2.04 1.05
C ALA A 124 -35.64 -2.54 -0.29
N ALA A 125 -35.40 -3.81 -0.60
CA ALA A 125 -36.24 -4.68 -1.41
C ALA A 125 -35.86 -6.14 -1.10
N ALA A 126 -35.99 -6.52 0.17
CA ALA A 126 -35.93 -7.91 0.60
C ALA A 126 -37.27 -8.59 0.28
N ASP A 127 -37.59 -8.68 -1.01
CA ASP A 127 -38.57 -9.63 -1.51
C ASP A 127 -37.85 -10.67 -2.37
N SER A 128 -38.08 -11.93 -2.04
CA SER A 128 -37.56 -13.16 -2.67
C SER A 128 -36.09 -13.50 -2.42
N MET A 129 -35.89 -14.41 -1.46
CA MET A 129 -35.22 -15.69 -1.70
C MET A 129 -33.94 -15.63 -2.56
N ALA A 130 -32.92 -14.93 -2.07
CA ALA A 130 -31.55 -15.07 -2.57
C ALA A 130 -30.55 -14.98 -1.41
N GLN A 131 -29.81 -16.08 -1.25
CA GLN A 131 -28.40 -16.19 -0.89
C GLN A 131 -27.74 -15.00 -0.14
N GLU A 132 -27.16 -15.29 1.02
CA GLU A 132 -26.16 -14.50 1.77
C GLU A 132 -25.91 -13.05 1.30
N ASN A 133 -26.49 -12.07 2.00
CA ASN A 133 -26.20 -10.62 1.98
C ASN A 133 -25.20 -10.16 0.89
N PRO A 134 -25.67 -9.80 -0.31
CA PRO A 134 -24.78 -9.37 -1.39
C PRO A 134 -24.01 -8.11 -0.97
N VAL A 135 -22.69 -8.23 -0.84
CA VAL A 135 -21.79 -7.08 -0.67
C VAL A 135 -21.76 -6.34 -2.00
N GLU A 136 -22.26 -5.12 -2.02
CA GLU A 136 -22.30 -4.27 -3.21
C GLU A 136 -21.02 -3.45 -3.32
N CYS A 137 -20.52 -3.30 -4.55
CA CYS A 137 -19.36 -2.47 -4.88
C CYS A 137 -19.82 -1.14 -5.49
N LEU A 138 -19.37 -0.04 -4.91
CA LEU A 138 -19.60 1.32 -5.37
C LEU A 138 -18.29 1.95 -5.83
N ASN A 139 -18.29 2.58 -7.01
CA ASN A 139 -17.16 3.35 -7.52
C ASN A 139 -17.53 4.82 -7.72
N TRP A 140 -16.53 5.70 -7.61
CA TRP A 140 -16.65 7.11 -7.96
C TRP A 140 -15.73 7.47 -9.11
N PHE A 141 -16.16 8.43 -9.92
CA PHE A 141 -15.43 8.95 -11.06
C PHE A 141 -15.43 10.49 -10.98
N GLY A 142 -14.30 11.08 -10.62
CA GLY A 142 -14.16 12.53 -10.44
C GLY A 142 -14.10 12.97 -8.97
N ASP A 143 -14.53 14.21 -8.73
CA ASP A 143 -14.48 14.86 -7.41
C ASP A 143 -15.53 14.32 -6.45
N PHE A 144 -15.21 14.35 -5.16
CA PHE A 144 -16.13 13.92 -4.10
C PHE A 144 -17.00 15.09 -3.65
N VAL A 145 -18.30 14.87 -3.51
CA VAL A 145 -19.23 15.90 -3.01
C VAL A 145 -19.91 15.35 -1.78
N ASP A 146 -20.05 16.21 -0.76
CA ASP A 146 -20.81 15.92 0.47
C ASP A 146 -20.23 14.78 1.33
N LEU A 147 -18.89 14.61 1.30
CA LEU A 147 -18.16 13.66 2.14
C LEU A 147 -17.99 14.18 3.57
N VAL A 148 -18.49 13.42 4.55
CA VAL A 148 -18.40 13.75 5.99
C VAL A 148 -17.64 12.66 6.73
N GLN A 149 -16.65 13.04 7.54
CA GLN A 149 -15.85 12.12 8.37
C GLN A 149 -16.42 11.96 9.78
N ASN A 150 -16.10 10.84 10.43
CA ASN A 150 -16.53 10.52 11.79
C ASN A 150 -18.05 10.56 11.98
N ASP A 151 -18.79 10.18 10.94
CA ASP A 151 -20.25 10.13 10.96
C ASP A 151 -20.70 8.83 11.65
N SER A 152 -20.88 8.92 12.96
CA SER A 152 -21.13 7.77 13.86
C SER A 152 -22.44 7.02 13.57
N GLY A 153 -23.27 7.50 12.64
CA GLY A 153 -24.55 6.87 12.28
C GLY A 153 -24.52 6.02 11.00
N ARG A 154 -23.42 5.98 10.25
CA ARG A 154 -23.42 5.38 8.90
C ARG A 154 -22.46 4.20 8.71
N ASP A 155 -21.43 4.02 9.53
CA ASP A 155 -20.50 2.86 9.52
C ASP A 155 -20.07 2.39 8.11
N LYS A 156 -19.81 3.34 7.20
CA LYS A 156 -19.32 3.03 5.85
C LYS A 156 -17.88 3.49 5.70
N ASP A 157 -17.07 2.64 5.08
CA ASP A 157 -15.69 2.96 4.76
C ASP A 157 -15.59 3.36 3.27
N ILE A 158 -14.72 4.32 2.95
CA ILE A 158 -14.38 4.68 1.57
C ILE A 158 -12.88 4.58 1.36
N TYR A 159 -12.50 4.12 0.18
CA TYR A 159 -11.12 3.91 -0.25
C TYR A 159 -10.82 4.88 -1.38
N ILE A 160 -10.09 5.96 -1.07
CA ILE A 160 -9.82 7.06 -2.00
C ILE A 160 -8.46 6.85 -2.64
N ARG A 161 -8.42 6.85 -3.97
CA ARG A 161 -7.17 6.74 -4.73
C ARG A 161 -6.29 7.94 -4.41
N ILE A 162 -5.03 7.71 -4.04
CA ILE A 162 -4.01 8.72 -3.76
C ILE A 162 -2.72 8.37 -4.50
N HIS A 163 -1.87 9.38 -4.67
CA HIS A 163 -0.55 9.22 -5.24
C HIS A 163 0.50 9.62 -4.20
N ASP A 164 0.99 8.68 -3.38
CA ASP A 164 2.27 8.90 -2.70
C ASP A 164 2.97 7.62 -2.22
N LYS A 165 4.30 7.63 -2.38
CA LYS A 165 5.26 6.66 -1.85
C LYS A 165 6.01 7.20 -0.61
N ASN A 166 5.54 8.29 0.00
CA ASN A 166 6.24 8.96 1.11
C ASN A 166 5.33 9.30 2.29
N LEU A 167 4.71 8.29 2.91
CA LEU A 167 4.22 8.47 4.28
C LEU A 167 5.36 8.16 5.29
N GLY A 168 6.19 9.17 5.56
CA GLY A 168 6.80 9.35 6.89
C GLY A 168 8.20 8.78 7.20
N PHE A 169 9.24 9.01 6.39
CA PHE A 169 10.64 8.63 6.75
C PHE A 169 11.68 9.76 6.73
N CYS A 170 11.29 11.04 6.74
CA CYS A 170 12.26 12.15 6.67
C CYS A 170 12.78 12.71 8.01
N THR A 171 12.26 12.29 9.17
CA THR A 171 12.75 12.79 10.48
C THR A 171 13.72 11.84 11.18
N ILE A 172 13.71 10.54 10.84
CA ILE A 172 14.57 9.55 11.49
C ILE A 172 15.98 9.57 10.89
N LEU A 173 16.11 9.82 9.58
CA LEU A 173 17.42 9.86 8.91
C LEU A 173 18.30 11.01 9.40
N SER A 174 17.71 12.18 9.70
CA SER A 174 18.45 13.32 10.25
C SER A 174 18.87 13.10 11.70
N ALA A 175 18.01 12.49 12.53
CA ALA A 175 18.35 12.13 13.92
C ALA A 175 19.41 11.02 13.98
N CYS A 176 19.27 9.97 13.17
CA CYS A 176 20.26 8.89 13.07
C CYS A 176 21.60 9.40 12.52
N TYR A 177 21.61 10.34 11.57
CA TYR A 177 22.84 10.96 11.08
C TYR A 177 23.54 11.80 12.15
N ILE A 178 22.79 12.54 12.98
CA ILE A 178 23.34 13.34 14.09
C ILE A 178 23.87 12.42 15.20
N LEU A 179 23.16 11.34 15.53
CA LEU A 179 23.60 10.34 16.51
C LEU A 179 24.83 9.56 15.99
N TRP A 180 24.86 9.20 14.71
CA TRP A 180 25.99 8.53 14.07
C TRP A 180 27.23 9.43 13.97
N ARG A 181 27.06 10.72 13.65
CA ARG A 181 28.17 11.70 13.71
C ARG A 181 28.74 11.85 15.12
N ARG A 182 27.93 11.69 16.16
CA ARG A 182 28.40 11.75 17.56
C ARG A 182 29.13 10.47 17.98
N SER A 183 28.83 9.32 17.39
CA SER A 183 29.51 8.05 17.72
C SER A 183 30.83 7.84 16.96
N LEU A 184 31.06 8.52 15.83
CA LEU A 184 32.31 8.41 15.06
C LEU A 184 33.51 9.15 15.69
N GLY A 185 33.31 9.91 16.77
CA GLY A 185 34.36 10.67 17.46
C GLY A 185 35.05 9.95 18.63
N LYS A 186 34.65 8.73 19.00
CA LYS A 186 35.22 7.99 20.14
C LYS A 186 35.17 6.47 19.95
N GLN A 187 36.24 5.88 19.44
CA GLN A 187 36.94 4.71 20.03
C GLN A 187 37.94 4.12 19.04
N GLU A 188 39.20 4.50 19.21
CA GLU A 188 40.34 3.64 18.90
C GLU A 188 40.60 2.69 20.09
N ARG A 189 40.99 1.45 19.73
CA ARG A 189 41.75 0.42 20.47
C ARG A 189 41.04 -0.73 21.22
N GLN A 190 41.34 -1.92 20.69
CA GLN A 190 41.61 -3.25 21.31
C GLN A 190 40.44 -4.00 21.98
N ASN A 191 40.33 -5.32 21.92
CA ASN A 191 40.88 -6.41 21.10
C ASN A 191 40.02 -7.66 21.39
N GLU A 192 39.97 -8.59 20.44
CA GLU A 192 39.78 -10.05 20.59
C GLU A 192 38.48 -10.66 21.18
N SER A 193 37.78 -11.34 20.27
CA SER A 193 37.25 -12.70 20.37
C SER A 193 36.45 -13.11 21.61
N SER A 194 35.14 -13.23 21.43
CA SER A 194 34.38 -14.38 21.93
C SER A 194 33.16 -14.62 21.05
N THR A 195 33.14 -15.82 20.48
CA THR A 195 32.04 -16.49 19.79
C THR A 195 30.74 -16.42 20.59
N THR A 196 29.73 -15.76 20.04
CA THR A 196 28.33 -16.05 20.35
C THR A 196 27.54 -16.02 19.05
N ALA A 197 27.14 -17.21 18.61
CA ALA A 197 26.18 -17.40 17.54
C ALA A 197 24.87 -16.73 17.95
N ASP A 198 24.59 -15.56 17.38
CA ASP A 198 23.34 -14.87 17.61
C ASP A 198 22.33 -15.33 16.56
N ARG A 199 21.32 -16.06 17.03
CA ARG A 199 20.31 -16.73 16.23
C ARG A 199 19.39 -15.69 15.58
N VAL A 200 19.46 -15.58 14.27
CA VAL A 200 18.46 -14.89 13.44
C VAL A 200 17.15 -15.69 13.51
N PRO A 201 15.95 -15.06 13.59
CA PRO A 201 14.69 -15.77 13.62
C PRO A 201 14.50 -16.60 12.34
N GLN A 202 14.34 -17.91 12.48
CA GLN A 202 13.94 -18.77 11.37
C GLN A 202 12.52 -18.43 10.93
N ILE A 203 12.33 -18.14 9.64
CA ILE A 203 11.01 -17.99 9.03
C ILE A 203 10.45 -19.39 8.82
N THR A 204 9.61 -19.86 9.75
CA THR A 204 8.89 -21.14 9.58
C THR A 204 7.73 -20.92 8.61
N VAL A 205 7.94 -21.23 7.34
CA VAL A 205 6.84 -21.30 6.36
C VAL A 205 6.12 -22.63 6.56
N SER A 206 5.03 -22.64 7.34
CA SER A 206 4.21 -23.84 7.49
C SER A 206 3.31 -24.03 6.27
N SER A 207 3.68 -24.96 5.39
CA SER A 207 2.80 -25.66 4.46
C SER A 207 3.30 -27.10 4.40
N GLY A 208 2.39 -28.07 4.55
CA GLY A 208 2.70 -29.46 4.87
C GLY A 208 3.65 -30.20 3.92
N GLN A 209 4.53 -30.98 4.56
CA GLN A 209 5.24 -32.20 4.15
C GLN A 209 6.32 -32.12 3.04
N ASN A 210 7.56 -32.41 3.49
CA ASN A 210 8.78 -32.81 2.74
C ASN A 210 9.57 -31.76 1.94
N ASP A 211 9.70 -30.54 2.45
CA ASP A 211 10.48 -29.50 1.78
C ASP A 211 11.84 -29.23 2.46
N LYS A 212 12.92 -29.22 1.67
CA LYS A 212 14.26 -28.80 2.12
C LYS A 212 14.20 -27.37 2.62
N GLU A 213 14.74 -27.13 3.81
CA GLU A 213 14.78 -25.83 4.47
C GLU A 213 15.60 -24.83 3.64
N LEU A 214 15.00 -23.69 3.28
CA LEU A 214 15.66 -22.66 2.47
C LEU A 214 16.59 -21.82 3.35
N GLU A 215 17.86 -21.67 2.98
CA GLU A 215 18.81 -20.90 3.78
C GLU A 215 18.47 -19.39 3.73
N THR A 216 18.57 -18.71 4.88
CA THR A 216 18.42 -17.26 4.97
C THR A 216 19.79 -16.61 5.15
N PHE A 217 20.18 -15.75 4.23
CA PHE A 217 21.44 -15.01 4.25
C PHE A 217 21.23 -13.60 4.79
N SER A 218 22.22 -13.09 5.54
CA SER A 218 22.21 -11.68 5.95
C SER A 218 22.59 -10.77 4.78
N PHE A 219 22.06 -9.55 4.79
CA PHE A 219 22.33 -8.56 3.75
C PHE A 219 23.83 -8.24 3.67
N LYS A 220 24.51 -8.22 4.82
CA LYS A 220 25.97 -8.08 4.89
C LYS A 220 26.69 -9.18 4.08
N ARG A 221 26.31 -10.46 4.23
CA ARG A 221 26.92 -11.55 3.44
C ARG A 221 26.70 -11.35 1.94
N ILE A 222 25.51 -10.88 1.55
CA ILE A 222 25.21 -10.59 0.14
C ILE A 222 26.06 -9.43 -0.40
N LEU A 223 26.25 -8.38 0.39
CA LEU A 223 27.12 -7.25 0.02
C LEU A 223 28.56 -7.70 -0.19
N ASP A 224 29.10 -8.48 0.76
CA ASP A 224 30.46 -9.01 0.68
C ASP A 224 30.61 -9.92 -0.56
N ALA A 225 29.63 -10.80 -0.80
CA ALA A 225 29.63 -11.74 -1.92
C ALA A 225 29.54 -11.07 -3.30
N THR A 226 28.93 -9.89 -3.39
CA THR A 226 28.70 -9.15 -4.65
C THR A 226 29.67 -7.99 -4.86
N ASN A 227 30.60 -7.77 -3.92
CA ASN A 227 31.41 -6.56 -3.85
C ASN A 227 30.53 -5.29 -3.92
N ASN A 228 29.57 -5.20 -2.99
CA ASN A 228 28.60 -4.11 -2.87
C ASN A 228 27.78 -3.89 -4.16
N PHE A 229 27.31 -4.98 -4.79
CA PHE A 229 26.58 -4.95 -6.06
C PHE A 229 27.33 -4.23 -7.19
N SER A 230 28.66 -4.46 -7.30
CA SER A 230 29.49 -3.89 -8.36
C SER A 230 28.91 -4.19 -9.74
N GLU A 231 28.90 -3.19 -10.64
CA GLU A 231 28.45 -3.36 -12.02
C GLU A 231 29.34 -4.35 -12.81
N GLU A 232 30.59 -4.57 -12.39
CA GLU A 232 31.48 -5.60 -12.95
C GLU A 232 30.94 -7.01 -12.76
N ASN A 233 30.17 -7.23 -11.68
CA ASN A 233 29.57 -8.51 -11.35
C ASN A 233 28.16 -8.68 -11.94
N LYS A 234 27.66 -7.72 -12.72
CA LYS A 234 26.29 -7.77 -13.23
C LYS A 234 26.15 -8.74 -14.40
N LEU A 235 25.30 -9.75 -14.21
CA LEU A 235 24.99 -10.75 -15.23
C LEU A 235 23.93 -10.27 -16.21
N GLY A 236 23.02 -9.42 -15.74
CA GLY A 236 21.95 -8.84 -16.55
C GLY A 236 20.96 -8.02 -15.73
N ARG A 237 19.99 -7.42 -16.42
CA ARG A 237 18.90 -6.66 -15.80
C ARG A 237 17.62 -6.89 -16.60
N GLY A 238 16.59 -7.39 -15.93
CA GLY A 238 15.24 -7.52 -16.48
C GLY A 238 14.23 -6.61 -15.76
N GLY A 239 12.94 -6.78 -16.07
CA GLY A 239 11.85 -6.08 -15.38
C GLY A 239 11.81 -6.32 -13.86
N PHE A 240 12.34 -7.46 -13.42
CA PHE A 240 12.35 -7.91 -12.03
C PHE A 240 13.57 -7.46 -11.21
N GLY A 241 14.43 -6.63 -11.81
CA GLY A 241 15.64 -6.12 -11.17
C GLY A 241 16.95 -6.69 -11.74
N PRO A 242 18.09 -6.20 -11.23
CA PRO A 242 19.41 -6.67 -11.63
C PRO A 242 19.76 -8.03 -11.02
N VAL A 243 20.53 -8.82 -11.78
CA VAL A 243 21.12 -10.08 -11.35
C VAL A 243 22.65 -9.93 -11.34
N TYR A 244 23.28 -10.31 -10.24
CA TYR A 244 24.72 -10.24 -10.03
C TYR A 244 25.31 -11.63 -9.85
N LYS A 245 26.55 -11.82 -10.29
CA LYS A 245 27.39 -12.95 -9.91
C LYS A 245 27.98 -12.66 -8.54
N GLY A 246 28.01 -13.64 -7.66
CA GLY A 246 28.69 -13.54 -6.38
C GLY A 246 29.34 -14.86 -5.96
N ILE A 247 30.11 -14.81 -4.88
CA ILE A 247 30.71 -15.99 -4.25
C ILE A 247 30.23 -16.07 -2.81
N LEU A 248 29.46 -17.11 -2.48
CA LEU A 248 29.03 -17.44 -1.12
C LEU A 248 29.62 -18.79 -0.74
N GLU A 249 30.36 -18.87 0.37
CA GLU A 249 30.96 -20.11 0.89
C GLU A 249 31.81 -20.87 -0.15
N ASN A 250 32.57 -20.13 -0.97
CA ASN A 250 33.36 -20.65 -2.10
C ASN A 250 32.53 -21.25 -3.25
N GLN A 251 31.22 -21.05 -3.28
CA GLN A 251 30.35 -21.42 -4.40
C GLN A 251 29.94 -20.19 -5.21
N GLU A 252 30.02 -20.29 -6.54
CA GLU A 252 29.47 -19.27 -7.42
C GLU A 252 27.93 -19.28 -7.39
N VAL A 253 27.35 -18.09 -7.23
CA VAL A 253 25.91 -17.90 -7.12
C VAL A 253 25.41 -16.78 -8.02
N ALA A 254 24.14 -16.87 -8.41
CA ALA A 254 23.42 -15.78 -9.07
C ALA A 254 22.49 -15.10 -8.06
N ILE A 255 22.73 -13.82 -7.80
CA ILE A 255 22.04 -13.02 -6.79
C ILE A 255 21.12 -12.05 -7.51
N LYS A 256 19.81 -12.34 -7.45
CA LYS A 256 18.76 -11.50 -8.03
C LYS A 256 18.27 -10.54 -6.95
N ARG A 257 18.63 -9.26 -7.09
CA ARG A 257 18.14 -8.21 -6.20
C ARG A 257 16.82 -7.71 -6.78
N LEU A 258 15.72 -8.02 -6.10
CA LEU A 258 14.41 -7.59 -6.55
C LEU A 258 14.31 -6.08 -6.45
N SER A 259 13.63 -5.47 -7.41
CA SER A 259 13.54 -4.03 -7.49
C SER A 259 12.85 -3.47 -6.24
N LYS A 260 13.38 -2.36 -5.70
CA LYS A 260 12.74 -1.59 -4.61
C LYS A 260 11.45 -0.88 -5.05
N LYS A 261 11.19 -0.85 -6.36
CA LYS A 261 10.04 -0.16 -6.93
C LYS A 261 8.86 -1.13 -6.91
N SER A 262 7.95 -0.94 -5.96
CA SER A 262 6.58 -1.51 -5.88
C SER A 262 6.37 -2.81 -5.06
N GLY A 263 5.10 -3.05 -4.69
CA GLY A 263 4.62 -4.30 -4.09
C GLY A 263 4.69 -5.51 -5.04
N GLN A 264 4.99 -5.28 -6.32
CA GLN A 264 5.30 -6.31 -7.31
C GLN A 264 6.53 -7.12 -6.88
N GLY A 265 7.59 -6.48 -6.36
CA GLY A 265 8.77 -7.18 -5.85
C GLY A 265 8.47 -8.08 -4.65
N THR A 266 7.54 -7.70 -3.77
CA THR A 266 7.09 -8.55 -2.65
C THR A 266 6.22 -9.72 -3.13
N ARG A 267 5.32 -9.49 -4.09
CA ARG A 267 4.48 -10.53 -4.68
C ARG A 267 5.31 -11.51 -5.50
N GLU A 268 6.27 -11.03 -6.27
CA GLU A 268 7.23 -11.85 -7.03
C GLU A 268 8.14 -12.64 -6.10
N PHE A 269 8.64 -12.01 -5.03
CA PHE A 269 9.38 -12.71 -3.99
C PHE A 269 8.56 -13.84 -3.37
N MET A 270 7.31 -13.56 -2.97
CA MET A 270 6.41 -14.57 -2.39
C MET A 270 5.99 -15.63 -3.41
N ASN A 271 5.81 -15.27 -4.68
CA ASN A 271 5.51 -16.22 -5.75
C ASN A 271 6.71 -17.11 -6.05
N GLU A 272 7.91 -16.55 -6.20
CA GLU A 272 9.15 -17.30 -6.45
C GLU A 272 9.47 -18.21 -5.25
N ILE A 273 9.31 -17.75 -4.01
CA ILE A 273 9.44 -18.62 -2.81
C ILE A 273 8.37 -19.72 -2.79
N LYS A 274 7.09 -19.40 -3.03
CA LYS A 274 6.00 -20.40 -2.98
C LYS A 274 6.06 -21.41 -4.13
N LEU A 275 6.51 -21.01 -5.32
CA LEU A 275 6.67 -21.91 -6.47
C LEU A 275 7.92 -22.79 -6.33
N ILE A 276 9.04 -22.24 -5.87
CA ILE A 276 10.31 -22.98 -5.88
C ILE A 276 10.48 -23.88 -4.65
N ALA A 277 9.82 -23.56 -3.52
CA ALA A 277 9.68 -24.51 -2.41
C ALA A 277 9.10 -25.87 -2.87
N LYS A 278 8.24 -25.85 -3.90
CA LYS A 278 7.53 -27.03 -4.43
C LYS A 278 8.16 -27.67 -5.67
N LEU A 279 9.22 -27.08 -6.25
CA LEU A 279 9.73 -27.48 -7.57
C LEU A 279 11.26 -27.69 -7.53
N GLN A 280 11.69 -28.93 -7.33
CA GLN A 280 13.05 -29.38 -7.63
C GLN A 280 12.99 -30.28 -8.87
N HIS A 281 13.35 -29.73 -10.04
CA HIS A 281 13.42 -30.49 -11.28
C HIS A 281 14.77 -30.23 -11.95
N THR A 282 15.35 -31.25 -12.60
CA THR A 282 16.68 -31.20 -13.25
C THR A 282 16.82 -30.07 -14.28
N ASN A 283 15.71 -29.54 -14.78
CA ASN A 283 15.67 -28.50 -15.81
C ASN A 283 15.25 -27.12 -15.28
N LEU A 284 15.17 -26.93 -13.96
CA LEU A 284 14.85 -25.64 -13.32
C LEU A 284 16.02 -25.17 -12.46
N VAL A 285 16.33 -23.87 -12.53
CA VAL A 285 17.43 -23.28 -11.74
C VAL A 285 17.11 -23.38 -10.26
N ARG A 286 18.02 -23.98 -9.49
CA ARG A 286 17.81 -24.20 -8.06
C ARG A 286 17.97 -22.90 -7.27
N LEU A 287 16.96 -22.60 -6.44
CA LEU A 287 17.05 -21.58 -5.40
C LEU A 287 17.80 -22.15 -4.19
N LEU A 288 18.85 -21.46 -3.78
CA LEU A 288 19.70 -21.83 -2.63
C LEU A 288 19.19 -21.19 -1.35
N GLY A 289 18.70 -19.95 -1.45
CA GLY A 289 18.28 -19.18 -0.29
C GLY A 289 17.75 -17.80 -0.63
N CYS A 290 17.45 -17.05 0.41
CA CYS A 290 16.96 -15.67 0.28
C CYS A 290 17.58 -14.76 1.34
N CYS A 291 17.49 -13.45 1.11
CA CYS A 291 17.77 -12.43 2.11
C CYS A 291 16.57 -11.47 2.18
N ILE A 292 16.08 -11.25 3.40
CA ILE A 292 15.00 -10.32 3.72
C ILE A 292 15.49 -9.44 4.87
N GLU A 293 15.98 -8.25 4.56
CA GLU A 293 16.37 -7.26 5.57
C GLU A 293 15.83 -5.89 5.19
N GLY A 294 14.90 -5.36 5.99
CA GLY A 294 14.21 -4.12 5.70
C GLY A 294 13.45 -4.18 4.37
N GLU A 295 13.82 -3.32 3.41
CA GLU A 295 13.25 -3.30 2.06
C GLU A 295 13.99 -4.22 1.07
N GLU A 296 15.14 -4.77 1.44
CA GLU A 296 15.94 -5.61 0.57
C GLU A 296 15.32 -7.01 0.49
N LYS A 297 14.86 -7.39 -0.71
CA LYS A 297 14.38 -8.73 -1.04
C LYS A 297 15.29 -9.31 -2.10
N ILE A 298 16.02 -10.36 -1.75
CA ILE A 298 17.06 -10.92 -2.59
C ILE A 298 16.91 -12.44 -2.64
N LEU A 299 17.06 -12.98 -3.84
CA LEU A 299 17.02 -14.41 -4.09
C LEU A 299 18.40 -14.88 -4.57
N VAL A 300 18.85 -16.00 -4.01
CA VAL A 300 20.16 -16.59 -4.27
C VAL A 300 19.96 -17.90 -5.00
N TYR A 301 20.43 -17.97 -6.23
CA TYR A 301 20.35 -19.15 -7.09
C TYR A 301 21.72 -19.76 -7.31
N GLU A 302 21.75 -21.02 -7.73
CA GLU A 302 22.95 -21.59 -8.31
C GLU A 302 23.35 -20.84 -9.58
N TYR A 303 24.65 -20.63 -9.77
CA TYR A 303 25.16 -20.00 -10.97
C TYR A 303 25.22 -21.01 -12.13
N LEU A 304 24.64 -20.65 -13.28
CA LEU A 304 24.72 -21.44 -14.50
C LEU A 304 25.79 -20.87 -15.44
N ALA A 305 26.90 -21.59 -15.60
CA ALA A 305 28.04 -21.17 -16.40
C ALA A 305 27.71 -20.90 -17.88
N ASN A 306 26.70 -21.58 -18.43
CA ASN A 306 26.34 -21.49 -19.84
C ASN A 306 25.57 -20.21 -20.22
N LYS A 307 25.24 -19.30 -19.28
CA LYS A 307 24.43 -18.10 -19.56
C LYS A 307 23.03 -18.46 -20.10
N SER A 308 22.23 -17.44 -20.38
CA SER A 308 20.83 -17.60 -20.76
C SER A 308 20.65 -18.09 -22.19
N LEU A 309 19.59 -18.88 -22.43
CA LEU A 309 19.30 -19.48 -23.74
C LEU A 309 19.13 -18.43 -24.85
N ASP A 310 18.70 -17.20 -24.53
CA ASP A 310 18.58 -16.11 -25.50
C ASP A 310 19.91 -15.76 -26.18
N LYS A 311 21.05 -15.88 -25.47
CA LYS A 311 22.37 -15.63 -26.07
C LYS A 311 22.77 -16.70 -27.07
N PHE A 312 22.29 -17.93 -26.92
CA PHE A 312 22.53 -18.99 -27.90
C PHE A 312 21.57 -18.94 -29.07
N LEU A 313 20.32 -18.51 -28.85
CA LEU A 313 19.30 -18.44 -29.90
C LEU A 313 19.41 -17.19 -30.77
N PHE A 314 19.85 -16.06 -30.21
CA PHE A 314 19.89 -14.75 -30.90
C PHE A 314 21.30 -14.16 -31.01
N GLY A 315 22.33 -14.99 -30.82
CA GLY A 315 23.74 -14.60 -30.87
C GLY A 315 24.25 -14.32 -32.29
N ASN A 316 23.84 -13.20 -32.89
CA ASN A 316 24.61 -12.33 -33.78
C ASN A 316 23.69 -11.27 -34.41
N SER A 317 23.71 -10.07 -33.85
CA SER A 317 23.39 -8.82 -34.55
C SER A 317 24.21 -7.70 -33.94
#